data_AF-W1IRT6-F1
#
_entry.id   AF-W1IRT6-F1
#
_cell.length_a   1.000
_cell.length_b   1.000
_cell.length_c   1.000
_cell.angle_alpha   90.00
_cell.angle_beta   90.00
_cell.angle_gamma   90.00
#
_symmetry.space_group_name_H-M   'P 1'
#
loop_
_entity.id
_entity.type
_entity.pdbx_description
1 polymer ?
#
loop_
_entity_poly.entity_id
_entity_poly.type
_entity_poly.pdbx_seq_one_letter_code
_entity_poly.pdbx_strand_id
1 'polypeptide(L)'
;MVCFALLAGCAEQSAHRAHQVVAIDTRLQLGKAYLAERNLSAAKYHFQKVLLAEPRHPEAHLGMALHEQYAGQSETASQHYRMAMQYAAGSDTVIRHYYNIFLCEQNQDEEAKKLAAGHGGQNASNENCGR
;
A
#
# COMPACT_ATOMS: atom_id res chain seq x y z
N MET A 1 7.57 -51.99 41.34
CA MET A 1 7.40 -51.52 39.95
C MET A 1 7.52 -50.01 39.96
N VAL A 2 8.55 -49.50 39.30
CA VAL A 2 8.86 -48.07 39.15
C VAL A 2 8.19 -47.58 37.87
N CYS A 3 7.46 -46.46 37.94
CA CYS A 3 7.27 -45.58 36.80
C CYS A 3 7.34 -44.13 37.31
N PHE A 4 8.56 -43.62 37.41
CA PHE A 4 8.85 -42.20 37.33
C PHE A 4 8.40 -41.75 35.93
N ALA A 5 7.27 -41.04 35.84
CA ALA A 5 6.88 -40.37 34.61
C ALA A 5 7.72 -39.09 34.47
N LEU A 6 8.65 -39.14 33.53
CA LEU A 6 9.56 -38.06 33.17
C LEU A 6 8.79 -36.89 32.54
N LEU A 7 9.08 -35.69 33.03
CA LEU A 7 8.86 -34.42 32.36
C LEU A 7 9.69 -34.38 31.05
N ALA A 8 9.01 -34.43 29.91
CA ALA A 8 9.48 -33.88 28.63
C ALA A 8 8.21 -33.32 27.97
N GLY A 9 8.01 -32.02 27.77
CA GLY A 9 8.96 -31.09 27.16
C GLY A 9 8.65 -30.94 25.67
N CYS A 10 7.40 -30.64 25.27
CA CYS A 10 7.13 -30.15 23.92
C CYS A 10 7.27 -28.63 23.90
N ALA A 11 8.52 -28.17 23.92
CA ALA A 11 8.85 -26.86 23.36
C ALA A 11 8.76 -26.94 21.82
N GLU A 12 7.56 -27.19 21.28
CA GLU A 12 7.29 -27.19 19.83
C GLU A 12 6.56 -25.90 19.39
N GLN A 13 6.32 -24.96 20.31
CA GLN A 13 5.60 -23.72 19.99
C GLN A 13 6.50 -22.62 19.39
N SER A 14 7.83 -22.78 19.43
CA SER A 14 8.78 -21.74 19.01
C SER A 14 9.08 -21.76 17.51
N ALA A 15 9.08 -22.94 16.86
CA ALA A 15 9.39 -23.05 15.44
C ALA A 15 8.22 -22.67 14.51
N HIS A 16 6.96 -22.85 14.96
CA HIS A 16 5.78 -22.54 14.14
C HIS A 16 5.42 -21.03 14.09
N ARG A 17 6.09 -20.19 14.90
CA ARG A 17 5.96 -18.72 14.84
C ARG A 17 6.85 -18.08 13.76
N ALA A 18 7.79 -18.82 13.17
CA ALA A 18 8.84 -18.26 12.31
C ALA A 18 8.52 -18.25 10.80
N HIS A 19 7.34 -18.73 10.39
CA HIS A 19 6.85 -18.59 9.02
C HIS A 19 5.40 -18.10 9.04
N GLN A 20 5.18 -16.85 9.45
CA GLN A 20 3.94 -16.18 9.05
C GLN A 20 4.00 -15.97 7.54
N VAL A 21 3.45 -16.93 6.79
CA VAL A 21 3.16 -16.72 5.37
C VAL A 21 2.20 -15.54 5.31
N VAL A 22 2.72 -14.39 4.92
CA VAL A 22 1.89 -13.21 4.69
C VAL A 22 1.17 -13.47 3.38
N ALA A 23 -0.12 -13.82 3.45
CA ALA A 23 -1.00 -13.80 2.30
C ALA A 23 -1.14 -12.35 1.80
N ILE A 24 -0.23 -11.95 0.90
CA ILE A 24 -0.09 -10.58 0.37
C ILE A 24 -1.40 -10.17 -0.29
N ASP A 25 -1.88 -10.95 -1.26
CA ASP A 25 -3.12 -10.67 -1.99
C ASP A 25 -4.32 -10.50 -1.06
N THR A 26 -4.51 -11.44 -0.12
CA THR A 26 -5.62 -11.37 0.83
C THR A 26 -5.56 -10.11 1.68
N ARG A 27 -4.36 -9.72 2.14
CA ARG A 27 -4.19 -8.50 2.94
C ARG A 27 -4.40 -7.24 2.11
N LEU A 28 -3.97 -7.22 0.85
CA LEU A 28 -4.27 -6.10 -0.05
C LEU A 28 -5.78 -5.94 -0.24
N GLN A 29 -6.50 -7.03 -0.52
CA GLN A 29 -7.95 -6.98 -0.70
C GLN A 29 -8.67 -6.52 0.57
N LEU A 30 -8.27 -7.01 1.74
CA LEU A 30 -8.82 -6.55 3.02
C LEU A 30 -8.52 -5.07 3.27
N GLY A 31 -7.28 -4.64 3.03
CA GLY A 31 -6.89 -3.24 3.17
C GLY A 31 -7.74 -2.31 2.30
N LYS A 32 -7.97 -2.70 1.04
CA LYS A 32 -8.82 -1.96 0.09
C LYS A 32 -10.29 -1.95 0.52
N ALA A 33 -10.82 -3.07 0.99
CA ALA A 33 -12.19 -3.17 1.49
C ALA A 33 -12.41 -2.23 2.69
N TYR A 34 -11.52 -2.27 3.69
CA TYR A 34 -11.62 -1.38 4.84
C TYR A 34 -11.43 0.09 4.50
N LEU A 35 -10.61 0.40 3.49
CA LEU A 35 -10.44 1.77 3.00
C LEU A 35 -11.73 2.29 2.34
N ALA A 36 -12.42 1.43 1.58
CA ALA A 36 -13.73 1.75 0.99
C ALA A 36 -14.79 2.04 2.07
N GLU A 37 -14.73 1.32 3.19
CA GLU A 37 -15.58 1.53 4.38
C GLU A 37 -15.14 2.71 5.27
N ARG A 38 -14.06 3.44 4.91
CA ARG A 38 -13.43 4.48 5.74
C ARG A 38 -12.96 4.00 7.12
N ASN A 39 -12.78 2.70 7.29
CA ASN A 39 -12.11 2.13 8.45
C ASN A 39 -10.59 2.24 8.28
N LEU A 40 -10.08 3.45 8.51
CA LEU A 40 -8.68 3.80 8.29
C LEU A 40 -7.72 2.94 9.14
N SER A 41 -8.09 2.66 10.40
CA SER A 41 -7.26 1.82 11.28
C SER A 41 -7.09 0.40 10.72
N ALA A 42 -8.17 -0.24 10.27
CA ALA A 42 -8.10 -1.60 9.72
C ALA A 42 -7.37 -1.61 8.36
N ALA A 43 -7.64 -0.63 7.50
CA ALA A 43 -6.95 -0.48 6.23
C ALA A 43 -5.43 -0.39 6.42
N LYS A 44 -4.97 0.51 7.30
CA LYS A 44 -3.55 0.70 7.62
C LYS A 44 -2.91 -0.57 8.14
N TYR A 45 -3.58 -1.28 9.06
CA TYR A 45 -3.08 -2.54 9.59
C TYR A 45 -2.76 -3.55 8.48
N HIS A 46 -3.67 -3.73 7.52
CA HIS A 46 -3.49 -4.69 6.44
C HIS A 46 -2.39 -4.28 5.46
N PHE A 47 -2.33 -3.01 5.04
CA PHE A 47 -1.26 -2.53 4.17
C PHE A 47 0.11 -2.58 4.85
N GLN A 48 0.20 -2.27 6.15
CA GLN A 48 1.44 -2.42 6.92
C GLN A 48 1.92 -3.87 6.97
N LYS A 49 1.01 -4.85 7.09
CA LYS A 49 1.41 -6.27 7.04
C LYS A 49 1.97 -6.67 5.68
N VAL A 50 1.46 -6.10 4.59
CA VAL A 50 2.05 -6.28 3.25
C VAL A 50 3.43 -5.63 3.21
N LEU A 51 3.56 -4.36 3.60
CA LEU A 51 4.83 -3.63 3.56
C LEU A 51 5.91 -4.18 4.51
N LEU A 52 5.53 -4.87 5.59
CA LEU A 52 6.47 -5.58 6.45
C LEU A 52 7.08 -6.81 5.74
N ALA A 53 6.32 -7.48 4.88
CA ALA A 53 6.79 -8.62 4.10
C ALA A 53 7.47 -8.18 2.79
N GLU A 54 6.90 -7.18 2.12
CA GLU A 54 7.36 -6.63 0.85
C GLU A 54 7.44 -5.10 0.93
N PRO A 55 8.57 -4.55 1.42
CA PRO A 55 8.72 -3.11 1.64
C PRO A 55 8.65 -2.24 0.39
N ARG A 56 8.67 -2.84 -0.81
CA ARG A 56 8.60 -2.14 -2.10
C ARG A 56 7.33 -2.48 -2.87
N HIS A 57 6.29 -3.00 -2.19
CA HIS A 57 5.06 -3.39 -2.87
C HIS A 57 4.29 -2.15 -3.35
N PRO A 58 4.13 -1.93 -4.67
CA PRO A 58 3.57 -0.69 -5.20
C PRO A 58 2.10 -0.49 -4.80
N GLU A 59 1.27 -1.54 -4.88
CA GLU A 59 -0.16 -1.43 -4.50
C GLU A 59 -0.36 -1.16 -2.99
N ALA A 60 0.48 -1.71 -2.11
CA ALA A 60 0.38 -1.43 -0.68
C ALA A 60 0.78 0.01 -0.35
N HIS A 61 1.77 0.58 -1.06
CA HIS A 61 2.07 1.99 -0.97
C HIS A 61 0.94 2.87 -1.51
N LEU A 62 0.29 2.49 -2.62
CA LEU A 62 -0.92 3.19 -3.09
C LEU A 62 -2.04 3.15 -2.03
N GLY A 63 -2.27 2.00 -1.42
CA GLY A 63 -3.24 1.85 -0.33
C GLY A 63 -2.94 2.73 0.88
N MET A 64 -1.66 2.81 1.29
CA MET A 64 -1.22 3.74 2.33
C MET A 64 -1.37 5.22 1.92
N ALA A 65 -1.10 5.56 0.66
CA ALA A 65 -1.26 6.92 0.16
C ALA A 65 -2.71 7.39 0.28
N LEU A 66 -3.66 6.58 -0.21
CA LEU A 66 -5.09 6.85 -0.12
C LEU A 66 -5.58 6.88 1.34
N HIS A 67 -5.06 6.00 2.19
CA HIS A 67 -5.33 6.03 3.63
C HIS A 67 -4.93 7.37 4.25
N GLU A 68 -3.70 7.82 4.02
CA GLU A 68 -3.17 9.06 4.59
C GLU A 68 -3.88 10.29 4.00
N GLN A 69 -4.30 10.24 2.72
CA GLN A 69 -5.15 11.26 2.09
C GLN A 69 -6.51 11.37 2.80
N TYR A 70 -7.20 10.25 3.07
CA TYR A 70 -8.44 10.26 3.85
C TYR A 70 -8.24 10.68 5.31
N ALA A 71 -7.04 10.48 5.87
CA ALA A 71 -6.67 10.98 7.19
C ALA A 71 -6.25 12.47 7.20
N GLY A 72 -6.26 13.14 6.04
CA GLY A 72 -5.82 14.54 5.89
C GLY A 72 -4.30 14.74 6.01
N GLN A 73 -3.51 13.67 6.01
CA GLN A 73 -2.05 13.68 6.14
C GLN A 73 -1.39 13.80 4.77
N SER A 74 -1.61 14.93 4.10
CA SER A 74 -1.22 15.15 2.70
C SER A 74 0.27 14.90 2.42
N GLU A 75 1.17 15.37 3.29
CA GLU A 75 2.62 15.16 3.10
C GLU A 75 2.99 13.66 3.13
N THR A 76 2.44 12.92 4.10
CA THR A 76 2.65 11.47 4.20
C THR A 76 2.02 10.72 3.02
N ALA A 77 0.84 11.17 2.55
CA ALA A 77 0.20 10.63 1.37
C ALA A 77 1.09 10.80 0.12
N SER A 78 1.65 12.00 -0.08
CA SER A 78 2.58 12.31 -1.17
C SER A 78 3.82 11.41 -1.16
N GLN A 79 4.39 11.15 0.01
CA GLN A 79 5.51 10.21 0.15
C GLN A 79 5.13 8.80 -0.30
N HIS A 80 3.97 8.30 0.13
CA HIS A 80 3.49 6.98 -0.28
C HIS A 80 3.15 6.90 -1.77
N TYR A 81 2.57 7.95 -2.37
CA TYR A 81 2.35 8.00 -3.82
C TYR A 81 3.66 7.94 -4.60
N ARG A 82 4.69 8.68 -4.18
CA ARG A 82 6.02 8.63 -4.80
C ARG A 82 6.64 7.24 -4.73
N MET A 83 6.55 6.57 -3.57
CA MET A 83 7.03 5.19 -3.42
C MET A 83 6.24 4.21 -4.30
N ALA A 84 4.92 4.35 -4.36
CA ALA A 84 4.08 3.53 -5.23
C ALA A 84 4.50 3.67 -6.70
N MET A 85 4.66 4.91 -7.18
CA MET A 85 5.14 5.19 -8.55
C MET A 85 6.56 4.68 -8.81
N GLN A 86 7.46 4.78 -7.83
CA GLN A 86 8.84 4.33 -7.95
C GLN A 86 8.95 2.81 -8.16
N TYR A 87 8.07 2.04 -7.54
CA TYR A 87 8.09 0.57 -7.59
C TYR A 87 7.08 -0.03 -8.56
N ALA A 88 6.20 0.79 -9.14
CA ALA A 88 5.26 0.36 -10.16
C ALA A 88 5.98 -0.03 -11.46
N ALA A 89 5.39 -0.95 -12.22
CA ALA A 89 5.79 -1.12 -13.61
C ALA A 89 5.51 0.18 -14.38
N GLY A 90 6.36 0.57 -15.33
CA GLY A 90 6.15 1.80 -16.12
C GLY A 90 4.83 1.85 -16.89
N SER A 91 4.20 0.68 -17.11
CA SER A 91 2.88 0.52 -17.73
C SER A 91 1.71 0.62 -16.74
N ASP A 92 1.94 0.79 -15.44
CA ASP A 92 0.88 0.91 -14.45
C ASP A 92 0.21 2.28 -14.55
N THR A 93 -1.02 2.29 -15.07
CA THR A 93 -1.83 3.50 -15.24
C THR A 93 -2.65 3.82 -13.99
N VAL A 94 -2.88 2.85 -13.11
CA VAL A 94 -3.75 3.01 -11.94
C VAL A 94 -3.07 3.87 -10.89
N ILE A 95 -1.83 3.55 -10.53
CA ILE A 95 -1.08 4.32 -9.54
C ILE A 95 -0.87 5.75 -10.03
N ARG A 96 -0.58 5.92 -11.32
CA ARG A 96 -0.41 7.24 -11.95
C ARG A 96 -1.69 8.06 -11.88
N HIS A 97 -2.83 7.45 -12.20
CA HIS A 97 -4.12 8.12 -12.15
C HIS A 97 -4.45 8.64 -10.74
N TYR A 98 -4.31 7.80 -9.72
CA TYR A 98 -4.55 8.24 -8.34
C TYR A 98 -3.58 9.33 -7.88
N TYR A 99 -2.29 9.22 -8.24
CA TYR A 99 -1.32 10.24 -7.85
C TYR A 99 -1.58 11.58 -8.57
N ASN A 100 -1.95 11.56 -9.85
CA ASN A 100 -2.33 12.77 -10.59
C ASN A 100 -3.54 13.46 -9.94
N ILE A 101 -4.60 12.71 -9.60
CA ILE A 101 -5.77 13.25 -8.89
C ILE A 101 -5.36 13.89 -7.56
N PHE A 102 -4.54 13.19 -6.77
CA PHE A 102 -4.04 13.74 -5.51
C PHE A 102 -3.29 15.06 -5.71
N LEU A 103 -2.38 15.15 -6.68
CA LEU A 103 -1.65 16.39 -6.96
C LEU A 103 -2.61 17.53 -7.34
N CYS A 104 -3.67 17.23 -8.09
CA CYS A 104 -4.71 18.20 -8.43
C CYS A 104 -5.48 18.69 -7.19
N GLU A 105 -5.90 17.78 -6.30
CA GLU A 105 -6.56 18.13 -5.04
C GLU A 105 -5.66 19.02 -4.15
N GLN A 106 -4.35 18.84 -4.24
CA GLN A 106 -3.36 19.62 -3.51
C GLN A 106 -2.98 20.96 -4.17
N ASN A 107 -3.62 21.35 -5.28
CA ASN A 107 -3.25 22.51 -6.12
C ASN A 107 -1.80 22.45 -6.64
N GLN A 108 -1.28 21.24 -6.87
CA GLN A 108 0.06 21.00 -7.40
C GLN A 108 0.03 20.69 -8.90
N ASP A 109 -0.70 21.52 -9.67
CA ASP A 109 -0.97 21.33 -11.10
C ASP A 109 0.29 21.15 -11.94
N GLU A 110 1.36 21.89 -11.62
CA GLU A 110 2.63 21.80 -12.36
C GLU A 110 3.31 20.44 -12.18
N GLU A 111 3.20 19.84 -10.99
CA GLU A 111 3.75 18.52 -10.75
C GLU A 111 2.88 17.43 -11.41
N ALA A 112 1.56 17.62 -11.41
CA ALA A 112 0.62 16.75 -12.12
C ALA A 112 0.91 16.72 -13.63
N LYS A 113 1.18 17.88 -14.25
CA LYS A 113 1.55 18.00 -15.67
C LYS A 113 2.87 17.30 -15.99
N LYS A 114 3.89 17.46 -15.14
CA LYS A 114 5.18 16.77 -15.33
C LYS A 114 5.03 15.26 -15.24
N LEU A 115 4.22 14.77 -14.29
CA LEU A 115 3.93 13.35 -14.13
C LEU A 115 3.31 12.75 -15.40
N ALA A 116 2.36 13.47 -16.02
CA ALA A 116 1.73 13.09 -17.29
C ALA A 116 2.72 13.12 -18.47
N ALA A 117 3.51 14.19 -18.58
CA ALA A 117 4.47 14.39 -19.67
C ALA A 117 5.60 13.35 -19.70
N GLY A 118 6.02 12.82 -18.53
CA GLY A 118 7.10 11.84 -18.42
C GLY A 118 6.82 10.46 -19.04
N HIS A 119 5.58 10.18 -19.46
CA HIS A 119 5.16 8.84 -19.89
C HIS A 119 4.45 8.79 -21.26
N GLY A 120 4.95 9.54 -22.24
CA GLY A 120 4.94 9.16 -23.67
C GLY A 120 3.63 8.70 -24.33
N GLY A 121 2.46 9.11 -23.84
CA GLY A 121 1.16 8.78 -24.43
C GLY A 121 0.52 10.02 -25.04
N GLN A 122 0.15 9.96 -26.32
CA GLN A 122 -0.50 11.02 -27.10
C GLN A 122 -1.95 11.34 -26.67
N ASN A 123 -2.26 11.13 -25.38
CA ASN A 123 -3.56 11.36 -24.78
C ASN A 123 -3.48 12.19 -23.47
N ALA A 124 -2.39 12.96 -23.31
CA ALA A 124 -2.21 13.98 -22.25
C ALA A 124 -3.31 15.08 -22.25
N SER A 125 -4.24 15.01 -23.21
CA SER A 125 -5.38 15.92 -23.37
C SER A 125 -6.49 15.72 -22.33
N ASN A 126 -6.45 14.66 -21.50
CA ASN A 126 -7.48 14.36 -20.50
C ASN A 126 -6.95 14.13 -19.07
N GLU A 127 -5.66 14.41 -18.82
CA GLU A 127 -4.99 14.31 -17.51
C GLU A 127 -4.70 15.69 -16.90
N ASN A 128 -5.47 16.70 -17.34
CA ASN A 128 -5.45 18.01 -16.73
C ASN A 128 -6.36 17.96 -15.50
N CYS A 129 -5.92 18.53 -14.38
CA CYS A 129 -6.76 18.73 -13.20
C CYS A 129 -8.09 19.32 -13.65
N GLY A 130 -9.15 18.49 -13.65
CA GLY A 130 -10.39 18.77 -14.35
C GLY A 130 -10.91 20.14 -13.94
N ARG A 131 -10.93 21.10 -14.88
CA ARG A 131 -11.75 22.29 -14.76
C ARG A 131 -13.03 22.06 -15.55
#